data_AF-A0A6G7ZRI8-F1
#
_entry.id   AF-A0A6G7ZRI8-F1
#
_cell.length_a   1.000
_cell.length_b   1.000
_cell.length_c   1.000
_cell.angle_alpha   90.00
_cell.angle_beta   90.00
_cell.angle_gamma   90.00
#
_symmetry.space_group_name_H-M   'P 1'
#
loop_
_entity.id
_entity.type
_entity.pdbx_description
1 polymer ?
#
loop_
_entity_poly.entity_id
_entity_poly.type
_entity_poly.pdbx_seq_one_letter_code
_entity_poly.pdbx_strand_id
1 'polypeptide(L)'
;MDSNLTSTLISTIAGFVGVIAGGTISWYVGERKTRLQNTLDLQREWQSEGMAVIRMKADKLLRDNPGKDLLHLELQDTPENYSNILRILTFYQRLYMMIRYRQVNLALTPELFGKDIVWWHVNCFRDRLPNTWIMRNDWFSLYTWLEKHSGASMSTWIDAAERARKHREPSVETGD
;
A
#
# COMPACT_ATOMS: atom_id res chain seq x y z
N MET A 1 -0.77 65.98 -6.00
CA MET A 1 0.18 65.36 -5.04
C MET A 1 -0.13 63.86 -4.89
N ASP A 2 -0.54 63.22 -5.99
CA ASP A 2 -1.36 62.00 -5.94
C ASP A 2 -0.67 60.77 -6.57
N SER A 3 0.37 60.99 -7.38
CA SER A 3 1.11 59.94 -8.07
C SER A 3 1.94 59.05 -7.12
N ASN A 4 2.44 59.62 -6.02
CA ASN A 4 3.26 58.90 -5.04
C ASN A 4 2.43 58.00 -4.12
N LEU A 5 1.16 58.33 -3.88
CA LEU A 5 0.24 57.53 -3.08
C LEU A 5 -0.21 56.28 -3.85
N THR A 6 -0.48 56.43 -5.15
CA THR A 6 -0.81 55.29 -6.04
C THR A 6 0.36 54.33 -6.23
N SER A 7 1.60 54.80 -6.38
CA SER A 7 2.76 53.91 -6.56
C SER A 7 3.07 53.09 -5.30
N THR A 8 2.86 53.69 -4.11
CA THR A 8 3.12 53.04 -2.82
C THR A 8 2.04 52.00 -2.48
N LEU A 9 0.78 52.26 -2.85
CA LEU A 9 -0.30 51.28 -2.70
C LEU A 9 -0.09 50.07 -3.62
N ILE A 10 0.30 50.31 -4.88
CA ILE A 10 0.53 49.25 -5.87
C ILE A 10 1.71 48.36 -5.46
N SER A 11 2.81 48.94 -4.95
CA SER A 11 3.98 48.15 -4.51
C SER A 11 3.68 47.31 -3.26
N THR A 12 2.86 47.84 -2.33
CA THR A 12 2.46 47.12 -1.12
C THR A 12 1.54 45.95 -1.46
N ILE A 13 0.53 46.15 -2.32
CA ILE A 13 -0.37 45.09 -2.78
C ILE A 13 0.40 44.02 -3.57
N ALA A 14 1.32 44.41 -4.46
CA ALA A 14 2.17 43.46 -5.18
C ALA A 14 3.07 42.64 -4.25
N GLY A 15 3.59 43.25 -3.18
CA GLY A 15 4.35 42.56 -2.14
C GLY A 15 3.53 41.52 -1.38
N PHE A 16 2.29 41.84 -0.99
CA PHE A 16 1.39 40.89 -0.32
C PHE A 16 0.99 39.72 -1.22
N VAL A 17 0.68 39.98 -2.50
CA VAL A 17 0.38 38.92 -3.48
C VAL A 17 1.60 38.02 -3.68
N GLY A 18 2.80 38.58 -3.75
CA GLY A 18 4.06 37.82 -3.86
C GLY A 18 4.31 36.89 -2.67
N VAL A 19 4.06 37.36 -1.45
CA VAL A 19 4.21 36.54 -0.22
C VAL A 19 3.17 35.41 -0.16
N ILE A 20 1.91 35.70 -0.49
CA ILE A 20 0.85 34.68 -0.47
C ILE A 20 1.06 33.64 -1.58
N ALA A 21 1.40 34.09 -2.80
CA ALA A 21 1.72 33.18 -3.91
C ALA A 21 2.99 32.35 -3.61
N GLY A 22 4.05 32.97 -3.08
CA GLY A 22 5.27 32.27 -2.69
C GLY A 22 5.02 31.24 -1.57
N GLY A 23 4.25 31.61 -0.54
CA GLY A 23 3.90 30.73 0.56
C GLY A 23 3.06 29.52 0.14
N THR A 24 2.07 29.72 -0.73
CA THR A 24 1.23 28.63 -1.26
C THR A 24 2.01 27.68 -2.17
N ILE A 25 2.86 28.20 -3.06
CA ILE A 25 3.73 27.39 -3.91
C ILE A 25 4.72 26.58 -3.06
N SER A 26 5.37 27.23 -2.09
CA SER A 26 6.31 26.56 -1.17
C SER A 26 5.64 25.45 -0.37
N TRP A 27 4.44 25.70 0.16
CA TRP A 27 3.66 24.69 0.87
C TRP A 27 3.29 23.51 -0.03
N TYR A 28 2.82 23.76 -1.25
CA TYR A 28 2.49 22.71 -2.21
C TYR A 28 3.71 21.86 -2.63
N VAL A 29 4.85 22.50 -2.88
CA VAL A 29 6.10 21.82 -3.19
C VAL A 29 6.59 20.99 -2.00
N GLY A 30 6.49 21.55 -0.79
CA GLY A 30 6.80 20.87 0.46
C GLY A 30 5.96 19.61 0.66
N GLU A 31 4.64 19.72 0.47
CA GLU A 31 3.72 18.60 0.61
C GLU A 31 4.02 17.50 -0.41
N ARG A 32 4.27 17.86 -1.68
CA ARG A 32 4.64 16.90 -2.73
C ARG A 32 5.94 16.17 -2.39
N LYS A 33 6.95 16.89 -1.89
CA LYS A 33 8.23 16.30 -1.46
C LYS A 33 8.01 15.32 -0.30
N THR A 34 7.22 15.69 0.71
CA THR A 34 6.89 14.81 1.83
C THR A 34 6.16 13.55 1.39
N ARG A 35 5.15 13.67 0.52
CA ARG A 35 4.42 12.51 -0.03
C ARG A 35 5.34 11.56 -0.79
N LEU A 36 6.24 12.10 -1.61
CA LEU A 36 7.24 11.28 -2.33
C LEU A 36 8.18 10.58 -1.35
N GLN A 37 8.72 11.32 -0.37
CA GLN A 37 9.63 10.76 0.65
C GLN A 37 8.97 9.62 1.42
N ASN A 38 7.76 9.83 1.92
CA ASN A 38 6.95 8.82 2.60
C ASN A 38 6.75 7.55 1.74
N THR A 39 6.50 7.73 0.45
CA THR A 39 6.31 6.60 -0.48
C THR A 39 7.59 5.79 -0.64
N LEU A 40 8.73 6.48 -0.79
CA LEU A 40 10.04 5.84 -0.90
C LEU A 40 10.47 5.18 0.40
N ASP A 41 10.13 5.74 1.56
CA ASP A 41 10.45 5.13 2.86
C ASP A 41 9.64 3.86 3.11
N LEU A 42 8.34 3.86 2.77
CA LEU A 42 7.54 2.63 2.76
C LEU A 42 8.14 1.57 1.81
N GLN A 43 8.61 1.99 0.64
CA GLN A 43 9.21 1.05 -0.31
C GLN A 43 10.54 0.51 0.21
N ARG A 44 11.38 1.34 0.83
CA ARG A 44 12.63 0.90 1.46
C ARG A 44 12.37 -0.09 2.59
N GLU A 45 11.36 0.17 3.42
CA GLU A 45 10.94 -0.77 4.46
C GLU A 45 10.47 -2.10 3.85
N TRP A 46 9.64 -2.05 2.81
CA TRP A 46 9.13 -3.25 2.13
C TRP A 46 10.24 -4.10 1.49
N GLN A 47 11.24 -3.44 0.91
CA GLN A 47 12.40 -4.08 0.28
C GLN A 47 13.54 -4.37 1.26
N SER A 48 13.38 -4.06 2.55
CA SER A 48 14.41 -4.36 3.55
C SER A 48 14.60 -5.87 3.71
N GLU A 49 15.81 -6.28 4.09
CA GLU A 49 16.13 -7.68 4.37
C GLU A 49 15.20 -8.27 5.45
N GLY A 50 14.93 -7.49 6.51
CA GLY A 50 14.02 -7.91 7.57
C GLY A 50 12.60 -8.19 7.06
N MET A 51 12.07 -7.34 6.18
CA MET A 51 10.75 -7.58 5.58
C MET A 51 10.78 -8.73 4.58
N ALA A 52 11.87 -8.95 3.85
CA ALA A 52 12.01 -10.12 2.97
C ALA A 52 11.95 -11.43 3.77
N VAL A 53 12.63 -11.51 4.92
CA VAL A 53 12.60 -12.68 5.81
C VAL A 53 11.18 -12.90 6.36
N ILE A 54 10.50 -11.84 6.80
CA ILE A 54 9.10 -11.89 7.27
C ILE A 54 8.19 -12.45 6.17
N ARG A 55 8.31 -11.94 4.94
CA ARG A 55 7.53 -12.41 3.78
C ARG A 55 7.77 -13.88 3.47
N MET A 56 9.03 -14.31 3.48
CA MET A 56 9.38 -15.71 3.26
C MET A 56 8.78 -16.64 4.33
N LYS A 57 8.88 -16.26 5.62
CA LYS A 57 8.32 -17.04 6.73
C LYS A 57 6.80 -17.11 6.66
N ALA A 58 6.12 -15.98 6.41
CA ALA A 58 4.67 -15.93 6.26
C ALA A 58 4.18 -16.75 5.05
N ASP A 59 4.87 -16.66 3.91
CA ASP A 59 4.55 -17.45 2.73
C ASP A 59 4.72 -18.95 2.97
N LYS A 60 5.78 -19.35 3.66
CA LYS A 60 5.97 -20.75 4.06
C LYS A 60 4.81 -21.22 4.96
N LEU A 61 4.50 -20.47 6.01
CA LEU A 61 3.41 -20.79 6.93
C LEU A 61 2.07 -21.02 6.21
N LEU A 62 1.72 -20.13 5.28
CA LEU A 62 0.46 -20.22 4.53
C LEU A 62 0.42 -21.39 3.55
N ARG A 63 1.57 -21.75 2.97
CA ARG A 63 1.70 -22.94 2.10
C ARG A 63 1.59 -24.23 2.89
N ASP A 64 2.24 -24.30 4.05
CA ASP A 64 2.22 -25.48 4.92
C ASP A 64 0.82 -25.73 5.52
N ASN A 65 -0.06 -24.73 5.51
CA ASN A 65 -1.44 -24.82 6.00
C ASN A 65 -2.45 -24.44 4.90
N PRO A 66 -2.65 -25.30 3.88
CA PRO A 66 -3.62 -25.03 2.82
C PRO A 66 -5.06 -25.06 3.37
N GLY A 67 -5.91 -24.16 2.86
CA GLY A 67 -7.33 -24.09 3.22
C GLY A 67 -7.64 -23.57 4.63
N LYS A 68 -6.64 -23.28 5.46
CA LYS A 68 -6.84 -22.67 6.77
C LYS A 68 -7.01 -21.16 6.64
N ASP A 69 -8.06 -20.63 7.25
CA ASP A 69 -8.22 -19.17 7.42
C ASP A 69 -7.25 -18.63 8.48
N LEU A 70 -7.11 -17.31 8.53
CA LEU A 70 -6.14 -16.68 9.44
C LEU A 70 -6.51 -16.80 10.93
N LEU A 71 -7.78 -17.03 11.28
CA LEU A 71 -8.19 -17.22 12.67
C LEU A 71 -7.79 -18.61 13.17
N HIS A 72 -7.92 -19.62 12.30
CA HIS A 72 -7.41 -20.96 12.60
C HIS A 72 -5.88 -20.95 12.79
N LEU A 73 -5.16 -20.19 11.97
CA LEU A 73 -3.71 -20.06 12.11
C LEU A 73 -3.30 -19.33 13.39
N GLU A 74 -4.07 -18.34 13.84
CA GLU A 74 -3.84 -17.64 15.11
C GLU A 74 -3.91 -18.58 16.31
N LEU A 75 -4.84 -19.55 16.28
CA LEU A 75 -5.08 -20.48 17.39
C LEU A 75 -4.14 -21.69 17.40
N GLN A 76 -3.62 -22.09 16.23
CA GLN A 76 -2.89 -23.37 16.07
C GLN A 76 -1.38 -23.19 15.93
N ASP A 77 -0.88 -22.07 15.42
CA ASP A 77 0.55 -21.86 15.23
C ASP A 77 1.21 -21.16 16.43
N THR A 78 2.54 -21.17 16.44
CA THR A 78 3.34 -20.39 17.37
C THR A 78 3.08 -18.88 17.16
N PRO A 79 3.04 -18.10 18.26
CA PRO A 79 2.88 -16.65 18.17
C PRO A 79 3.92 -15.97 17.26
N GLU A 80 5.15 -16.51 17.20
CA GLU A 80 6.21 -15.96 16.35
C GLU A 80 5.88 -16.13 14.85
N ASN A 81 5.49 -17.33 14.43
CA ASN A 81 5.17 -17.58 13.03
C ASN A 81 3.96 -16.76 12.58
N TYR A 82 2.90 -16.75 13.38
CA TYR A 82 1.70 -15.97 13.10
C TYR A 82 1.98 -14.46 13.03
N SER A 83 2.87 -13.96 13.90
CA SER A 83 3.25 -12.53 13.90
C SER A 83 3.84 -12.05 12.56
N ASN A 84 4.44 -12.93 11.75
CA ASN A 84 4.95 -12.56 10.43
C ASN A 84 3.82 -12.18 9.47
N ILE A 85 2.68 -12.90 9.52
CA ILE A 85 1.48 -12.56 8.74
C ILE A 85 0.94 -11.20 9.20
N LEU A 86 0.85 -11.00 10.52
CA LEU A 86 0.36 -9.74 11.09
C LEU A 86 1.25 -8.56 10.69
N ARG A 87 2.57 -8.73 10.63
CA ARG A 87 3.50 -7.68 10.19
C ARG A 87 3.26 -7.25 8.74
N ILE A 88 2.97 -8.19 7.84
CA ILE A 88 2.61 -7.88 6.44
C ILE A 88 1.27 -7.14 6.38
N LEU A 89 0.25 -7.64 7.07
CA LEU A 89 -1.06 -6.99 7.09
C LEU A 89 -0.98 -5.58 7.68
N THR A 90 -0.22 -5.40 8.76
CA THR A 90 0.00 -4.09 9.40
C THR A 90 0.74 -3.13 8.47
N PHE A 91 1.75 -3.62 7.72
CA PHE A 91 2.42 -2.82 6.70
C PHE A 91 1.41 -2.29 5.66
N TYR A 92 0.57 -3.18 5.12
CA TYR A 92 -0.41 -2.80 4.11
C TYR A 92 -1.56 -1.94 4.66
N GLN A 93 -1.97 -2.15 5.91
CA GLN A 93 -2.93 -1.29 6.58
C GLN A 93 -2.36 0.13 6.73
N ARG A 94 -1.09 0.27 7.13
CA ARG A 94 -0.42 1.57 7.20
C ARG A 94 -0.32 2.21 5.82
N LEU A 95 0.07 1.46 4.79
CA LEU A 95 0.06 1.95 3.41
C LEU A 95 -1.33 2.46 3.00
N TYR A 96 -2.38 1.69 3.26
CA TYR A 96 -3.76 2.07 2.93
C TYR A 96 -4.21 3.32 3.68
N MET A 97 -3.88 3.46 4.96
CA MET A 97 -4.17 4.66 5.73
C MET A 97 -3.46 5.88 5.13
N MET A 98 -2.19 5.75 4.74
CA MET A 98 -1.46 6.84 4.10
C MET A 98 -2.02 7.20 2.71
N ILE A 99 -2.53 6.23 1.95
CA ILE A 99 -3.28 6.47 0.71
C ILE A 99 -4.55 7.27 1.00
N ARG A 100 -5.35 6.81 1.98
CA ARG A 100 -6.64 7.43 2.35
C ARG A 100 -6.46 8.90 2.77
N TYR A 101 -5.39 9.21 3.50
CA TYR A 101 -5.06 10.57 3.93
C TYR A 101 -4.16 11.33 2.95
N ARG A 102 -3.93 10.82 1.73
CA ARG A 102 -3.09 11.45 0.70
C ARG A 102 -1.68 11.81 1.19
N GLN A 103 -1.12 10.99 2.09
CA GLN A 103 0.23 11.16 2.66
C GLN A 103 1.32 10.47 1.83
N VAL A 104 0.95 9.81 0.73
CA VAL A 104 1.85 9.19 -0.25
C VAL A 104 1.58 9.73 -1.66
N ASN A 105 2.51 9.46 -2.57
CA ASN A 105 2.37 9.74 -3.98
C ASN A 105 1.49 8.66 -4.64
N LEU A 106 0.19 8.96 -4.76
CA LEU A 106 -0.82 8.03 -5.29
C LEU A 106 -0.52 7.51 -6.70
N ALA A 107 0.21 8.26 -7.53
CA ALA A 107 0.55 7.82 -8.88
C ALA A 107 1.66 6.75 -8.86
N LEU A 108 2.60 6.87 -7.93
CA LEU A 108 3.75 5.97 -7.82
C LEU A 108 3.42 4.70 -7.01
N THR A 109 2.44 4.78 -6.11
CA THR A 109 2.06 3.65 -5.24
C THR A 109 1.66 2.38 -6.02
N PRO A 110 0.82 2.41 -7.06
CA PRO A 110 0.50 1.22 -7.84
C PRO A 110 1.74 0.61 -8.51
N GLU A 111 2.66 1.43 -9.00
CA GLU A 111 3.88 0.99 -9.67
C GLU A 111 4.82 0.25 -8.70
N LEU A 112 5.00 0.79 -7.49
CA LEU A 112 5.95 0.24 -6.52
C LEU A 112 5.42 -0.97 -5.75
N PHE A 113 4.12 -1.00 -5.44
CA PHE A 113 3.54 -2.00 -4.54
C PHE A 113 2.53 -2.92 -5.23
N GLY A 114 2.01 -2.55 -6.40
CA GLY A 114 0.82 -3.18 -6.98
C GLY A 114 0.99 -4.67 -7.26
N LYS A 115 2.12 -5.06 -7.88
CA LYS A 115 2.44 -6.47 -8.13
C LYS A 115 2.44 -7.31 -6.84
N ASP A 116 3.06 -6.81 -5.78
CA ASP A 116 3.15 -7.53 -4.51
C ASP A 116 1.80 -7.59 -3.79
N ILE A 117 1.03 -6.50 -3.79
CA ILE A 117 -0.34 -6.47 -3.23
C ILE A 117 -1.21 -7.52 -3.93
N VAL A 118 -1.19 -7.56 -5.27
CA VAL A 118 -1.97 -8.54 -6.04
C VAL A 118 -1.52 -9.96 -5.73
N TRP A 119 -0.22 -10.19 -5.63
CA TRP A 119 0.32 -11.51 -5.31
C TRP A 119 -0.18 -12.00 -3.95
N TRP A 120 -0.06 -11.18 -2.90
CA TRP A 120 -0.54 -11.50 -1.55
C TRP A 120 -2.06 -11.65 -1.51
N HIS A 121 -2.80 -10.85 -2.27
CA HIS A 121 -4.25 -10.97 -2.36
C HIS A 121 -4.65 -12.33 -2.90
N VAL A 122 -4.16 -12.68 -4.10
CA VAL A 122 -4.56 -13.90 -4.82
C VAL A 122 -4.07 -15.17 -4.12
N ASN A 123 -2.81 -15.18 -3.65
CA ASN A 123 -2.19 -16.39 -3.12
C ASN A 123 -2.46 -16.61 -1.62
N CYS A 124 -2.84 -15.55 -0.89
CA CYS A 124 -2.91 -15.61 0.57
C CYS A 124 -4.24 -15.12 1.11
N PHE A 125 -4.65 -13.89 0.82
CA PHE A 125 -5.65 -13.22 1.66
C PHE A 125 -7.09 -13.24 1.12
N ARG A 126 -7.29 -13.37 -0.20
CA ARG A 126 -8.62 -13.34 -0.84
C ARG A 126 -9.61 -14.29 -0.17
N ASP A 127 -9.18 -15.53 0.07
CA ASP A 127 -10.04 -16.61 0.55
C ASP A 127 -9.83 -16.95 2.03
N ARG A 128 -8.81 -16.35 2.68
CA ARG A 128 -8.38 -16.73 4.04
C ARG A 128 -8.67 -15.68 5.12
N LEU A 129 -9.14 -14.48 4.74
CA LEU A 129 -9.51 -13.44 5.71
C LEU A 129 -10.95 -13.64 6.20
N PRO A 130 -11.17 -14.02 7.48
CA PRO A 130 -12.51 -14.20 8.03
C PRO A 130 -13.32 -12.89 8.04
N ASN A 131 -14.64 -12.98 7.88
CA ASN A 131 -15.53 -11.82 7.93
C ASN A 131 -15.38 -11.00 9.23
N THR A 132 -15.06 -11.67 10.34
CA THR A 132 -14.88 -11.08 11.67
C THR A 132 -13.51 -10.41 11.87
N TRP A 133 -12.59 -10.55 10.90
CA TRP A 133 -11.23 -10.04 11.04
C TRP A 133 -11.16 -8.52 10.90
N ILE A 134 -10.57 -7.85 11.89
CA ILE A 134 -10.58 -6.39 12.00
C ILE A 134 -9.94 -5.68 10.79
N MET A 135 -8.89 -6.26 10.21
CA MET A 135 -8.17 -5.67 9.06
C MET A 135 -8.78 -6.03 7.70
N ARG A 136 -9.84 -6.84 7.66
CA ARG A 136 -10.41 -7.35 6.40
C ARG A 136 -10.89 -6.22 5.50
N ASN A 137 -11.66 -5.30 6.05
CA ASN A 137 -12.24 -4.20 5.27
C ASN A 137 -11.15 -3.29 4.70
N ASP A 138 -10.11 -3.00 5.46
CA ASP A 138 -8.96 -2.21 5.00
C ASP A 138 -8.21 -2.93 3.88
N TRP A 139 -8.01 -4.24 3.99
CA TRP A 139 -7.38 -5.05 2.95
C TRP A 139 -8.14 -5.02 1.62
N PHE A 140 -9.45 -5.32 1.66
CA PHE A 140 -10.27 -5.31 0.45
C PHE A 140 -10.44 -3.90 -0.13
N SER A 141 -10.46 -2.87 0.72
CA SER A 141 -10.48 -1.48 0.27
C SER A 141 -9.17 -1.07 -0.41
N LEU A 142 -8.02 -1.51 0.10
CA LEU A 142 -6.72 -1.32 -0.55
C LEU A 142 -6.68 -2.00 -1.91
N TYR A 143 -7.14 -3.24 -2.01
CA TYR A 143 -7.18 -3.97 -3.28
C TYR A 143 -8.11 -3.30 -4.30
N THR A 144 -9.32 -2.91 -3.88
CA THR A 144 -10.29 -2.18 -4.71
C THR A 144 -9.74 -0.82 -5.15
N TRP A 145 -9.00 -0.14 -4.27
CA TRP A 145 -8.31 1.10 -4.62
C TRP A 145 -7.25 0.83 -5.68
N LEU A 146 -6.45 -0.23 -5.53
CA LEU A 146 -5.42 -0.59 -6.50
C LEU A 146 -6.01 -0.88 -7.89
N GLU A 147 -7.08 -1.67 -7.96
CA GLU A 147 -7.80 -1.96 -9.22
C GLU A 147 -8.17 -0.69 -9.99
N LYS A 148 -8.66 0.33 -9.27
CA LYS A 148 -9.05 1.61 -9.87
C LYS A 148 -7.87 2.45 -10.38
N HIS A 149 -6.66 2.22 -9.88
CA HIS A 149 -5.48 3.07 -10.14
C HIS A 149 -4.37 2.37 -10.93
N SER A 150 -4.47 1.06 -11.16
CA SER A 150 -3.44 0.27 -11.85
C SER A 150 -3.63 0.15 -13.36
N GLY A 151 -4.79 0.53 -13.90
CA GLY A 151 -5.08 0.43 -15.34
C GLY A 151 -4.84 -0.98 -15.89
N ALA A 152 -4.19 -1.07 -17.06
CA ALA A 152 -3.93 -2.34 -17.74
C ALA A 152 -3.03 -3.30 -16.93
N SER A 153 -2.13 -2.77 -16.09
CA SER A 153 -1.17 -3.56 -15.31
C SER A 153 -1.85 -4.53 -14.34
N MET A 154 -3.05 -4.20 -13.87
CA MET A 154 -3.80 -5.04 -12.93
C MET A 154 -4.03 -6.46 -13.47
N SER A 155 -4.50 -6.57 -14.72
CA SER A 155 -4.77 -7.86 -15.37
C SER A 155 -3.51 -8.73 -15.45
N THR A 156 -2.40 -8.16 -15.90
CA THR A 156 -1.09 -8.82 -15.99
C THR A 156 -0.62 -9.36 -14.64
N TRP A 157 -0.83 -8.60 -13.56
CA TRP A 157 -0.44 -9.04 -12.22
C TRP A 157 -1.33 -10.14 -11.67
N ILE A 158 -2.65 -10.05 -11.90
CA ILE A 158 -3.61 -11.10 -11.51
C ILE A 158 -3.25 -12.40 -12.23
N ASP A 159 -3.05 -12.35 -13.55
CA ASP A 159 -2.69 -13.52 -14.35
C ASP A 159 -1.39 -14.16 -13.87
N ALA A 160 -0.39 -13.35 -13.55
CA ALA A 160 0.88 -13.84 -13.00
C ALA A 160 0.70 -14.47 -11.62
N ALA A 161 -0.10 -13.87 -10.74
CA ALA A 161 -0.37 -14.37 -9.40
C ALA A 161 -1.19 -15.68 -9.43
N GLU A 162 -2.17 -15.79 -10.31
CA GLU A 162 -2.98 -17.00 -10.49
C GLU A 162 -2.16 -18.15 -11.10
N ARG A 163 -1.28 -17.86 -12.06
CA ARG A 163 -0.31 -18.87 -12.54
C ARG A 163 0.56 -19.38 -11.40
N ALA A 164 1.07 -18.49 -10.55
CA ALA A 164 1.87 -18.90 -9.40
C ALA A 164 1.07 -19.76 -8.41
N ARG A 165 -0.21 -19.42 -8.16
CA ARG A 165 -1.11 -20.19 -7.28
C ARG A 165 -1.34 -21.62 -7.78
N LYS A 166 -1.62 -21.79 -9.07
CA LYS A 166 -1.81 -23.12 -9.68
C LYS A 166 -0.62 -24.07 -9.53
N HIS A 167 0.61 -23.54 -9.50
CA HIS A 167 1.81 -24.35 -9.28
C HIS A 167 2.05 -24.69 -7.80
N ARG A 168 1.31 -24.06 -6.88
CA ARG A 168 1.46 -24.23 -5.43
C ARG A 168 0.44 -25.19 -4.82
N GLU A 169 -0.73 -25.32 -5.44
CA GLU A 169 -1.72 -26.30 -5.03
C GLU A 169 -1.21 -27.68 -5.49
N PRO A 170 -0.96 -28.64 -4.58
CA PRO A 170 -0.61 -29.99 -5.00
C PRO A 170 -1.75 -30.50 -5.87
N SER A 171 -1.43 -31.08 -7.03
CA SER A 171 -2.41 -31.82 -7.83
C SER A 171 -3.04 -32.85 -6.90
N VAL A 172 -4.25 -32.57 -6.46
CA VAL A 172 -5.08 -33.54 -5.76
C VAL A 172 -5.35 -34.60 -6.81
N GLU A 173 -4.46 -35.58 -6.91
CA GLU A 173 -4.72 -36.82 -7.60
C GLU A 173 -5.97 -37.38 -6.91
N THR A 174 -7.07 -37.23 -7.63
CA THR A 174 -8.32 -37.91 -7.34
C THR A 174 -8.00 -39.38 -7.57
N GLY A 175 -7.54 -40.04 -6.50
CA GLY A 175 -7.44 -41.48 -6.47
C GLY A 175 -8.85 -42.05 -6.54
N ASP A 176 -9.25 -42.42 -7.75
CA ASP A 176 -10.34 -43.36 -8.01
C ASP A 176 -9.95 -44.78 -7.54
#